data_AF-A0A9E6JRB2-F1
#
_entry.id   AF-A0A9E6JRB2-F1
#
_cell.length_a   1.000
_cell.length_b   1.000
_cell.length_c   1.000
_cell.angle_alpha   90.00
_cell.angle_beta   90.00
_cell.angle_gamma   90.00
#
_symmetry.space_group_name_H-M   'P 1'
#
loop_
_entity.id
_entity.type
_entity.pdbx_description
1 polymer ?
#
loop_
_entity_poly.entity_id
_entity_poly.type
_entity_poly.pdbx_seq_one_letter_code
_entity_poly.pdbx_strand_id
1 'polypeptide(L)'
;KWNYFSLELNNNVMRAYVNGELTGVHQIQTPFENTDESLFIGNFMGYSGFYFGDIKELKLSNNLLDEKKITASWNKIKETLK
;
A
#
# COMPACT_ATOMS: atom_id res chain seq x y z
N LYS A 1 4.67 0.17 -17.18
CA LYS A 1 4.09 -1.16 -16.86
C LYS A 1 3.38 -1.04 -15.52
N TRP A 2 2.13 -1.52 -15.43
CA TRP A 2 1.38 -1.51 -14.17
C TRP A 2 1.97 -2.50 -13.15
N ASN A 3 2.06 -2.08 -11.90
CA ASN A 3 2.42 -2.92 -10.76
C ASN A 3 1.38 -2.70 -9.66
N TYR A 4 1.05 -3.77 -8.95
CA TYR A 4 0.18 -3.72 -7.79
C TYR A 4 1.02 -3.64 -6.52
N PHE A 5 0.70 -2.69 -5.65
CA PHE A 5 1.36 -2.50 -4.36
C PHE A 5 0.34 -2.63 -3.24
N SER A 6 0.72 -3.35 -2.18
CA SER A 6 -0.07 -3.43 -0.95
C SER A 6 0.84 -3.31 0.26
N LEU A 7 0.39 -2.55 1.25
CA LEU A 7 1.03 -2.43 2.55
C LEU A 7 0.04 -2.89 3.62
N GLU A 8 0.47 -3.81 4.47
CA GLU A 8 -0.22 -4.19 5.69
C GLU A 8 0.60 -3.71 6.87
N LEU A 9 -0.08 -3.13 7.86
CA LEU A 9 0.48 -2.76 9.15
C LEU A 9 -0.30 -3.45 10.25
N ASN A 10 0.39 -4.26 11.06
CA ASN A 10 -0.21 -4.98 12.17
C ASN A 10 0.79 -5.15 13.30
N ASN A 11 0.43 -4.73 14.52
CA ASN A 11 1.25 -4.87 15.73
C ASN A 11 2.72 -4.48 15.52
N ASN A 12 2.96 -3.29 14.94
CA ASN A 12 4.29 -2.77 14.62
C ASN A 12 5.09 -3.59 13.59
N VAL A 13 4.43 -4.46 12.83
CA VAL A 13 5.04 -5.14 11.68
C VAL A 13 4.40 -4.60 10.42
N MET A 14 5.22 -4.00 9.56
CA MET A 14 4.81 -3.61 8.22
C MET A 14 5.23 -4.69 7.22
N ARG A 15 4.30 -5.11 6.36
CA ARG A 15 4.55 -6.04 5.25
C ARG A 15 4.24 -5.37 3.93
N ALA A 16 5.19 -5.46 3.01
CA ALA A 16 5.06 -4.91 1.66
C ALA A 16 4.93 -6.03 0.64
N TYR A 17 3.95 -5.89 -0.25
CA TYR A 17 3.67 -6.85 -1.30
C TYR A 17 3.72 -6.16 -2.66
N VAL A 18 4.37 -6.81 -3.63
CA VAL A 18 4.43 -6.37 -5.02
C VAL A 18 3.84 -7.47 -5.88
N ASN A 19 2.82 -7.14 -6.68
CA ASN A 19 2.14 -8.10 -7.56
C ASN A 19 1.68 -9.37 -6.82
N GLY A 20 1.16 -9.19 -5.60
CA GLY A 20 0.63 -10.26 -4.75
C GLY A 20 1.69 -11.00 -3.91
N GLU A 21 2.98 -10.78 -4.13
CA GLU A 21 4.05 -11.50 -3.44
C GLU A 21 4.67 -10.66 -2.32
N LEU A 22 4.90 -11.27 -1.16
CA LEU A 22 5.59 -10.63 -0.05
C LEU A 22 7.03 -10.29 -0.45
N THR A 23 7.36 -9.01 -0.49
CA THR A 23 8.67 -8.51 -0.93
C THR A 23 9.50 -7.99 0.25
N GLY A 24 8.86 -7.61 1.36
CA GLY A 24 9.58 -7.10 2.51
C GLY A 24 8.77 -7.09 3.79
N VAL A 25 9.48 -7.20 4.91
CA VAL A 25 8.94 -7.10 6.26
C VAL A 25 9.82 -6.12 7.04
N HIS A 26 9.18 -5.18 7.73
CA HIS A 26 9.87 -4.21 8.58
C HIS A 26 9.26 -4.17 9.97
N GLN A 27 10.11 -4.32 10.99
CA GLN A 27 9.71 -4.16 12.39
C GLN A 27 9.83 -2.69 12.76
N ILE A 28 8.69 -2.10 13.11
CA ILE A 28 8.60 -0.72 13.55
C ILE A 28 8.93 -0.66 15.04
N GLN A 29 9.86 0.21 15.39
CA GLN A 29 10.27 0.40 16.79
C GLN A 29 9.31 1.31 17.55
N THR A 30 8.81 2.35 16.88
CA THR A 30 7.86 3.33 17.44
C THR A 30 6.55 3.23 16.69
N PRO A 31 5.42 2.86 17.34
CA PRO A 31 4.13 2.74 16.69
C PRO A 31 3.78 3.98 15.86
N PHE A 32 3.14 3.78 14.71
CA PHE A 32 2.55 4.89 13.97
C PHE A 32 1.35 5.43 14.73
N GLU A 33 1.33 6.74 14.97
CA GLU A 33 0.20 7.45 15.55
C GLU A 33 -0.70 8.01 14.45
N ASN A 34 -2.00 8.10 14.74
CA ASN A 34 -2.92 8.80 13.84
C ASN A 34 -2.62 10.30 13.84
N THR A 35 -2.97 10.95 12.74
CA THR A 35 -2.83 12.40 12.58
C THR A 35 -4.11 12.98 12.01
N ASP A 36 -4.40 14.23 12.36
CA ASP A 36 -5.50 15.02 11.79
C ASP A 36 -5.12 15.66 10.45
N GLU A 37 -3.88 15.48 10.01
CA GLU A 37 -3.39 15.97 8.73
C GLU A 37 -4.10 15.29 7.55
N SER A 38 -4.22 16.03 6.44
CA SER A 38 -4.82 15.51 5.21
C SER A 38 -3.96 14.40 4.58
N LEU A 39 -4.60 13.40 3.98
CA LEU A 39 -3.90 12.39 3.19
C LEU A 39 -3.57 12.96 1.80
N PHE A 40 -2.28 12.96 1.46
CA PHE A 40 -1.78 13.31 0.14
C PHE A 40 -1.38 12.05 -0.63
N ILE A 41 -1.77 11.96 -1.91
CA ILE A 41 -1.39 10.88 -2.81
C ILE A 41 -0.46 11.44 -3.87
N GLY A 42 0.70 10.81 -4.04
CA GLY A 42 1.69 11.24 -5.03
C GLY A 42 2.50 12.47 -4.61
N ASN A 43 2.38 12.94 -3.37
CA ASN A 43 3.21 14.01 -2.80
C ASN A 43 3.25 13.84 -1.27
N PHE A 44 4.28 14.40 -0.64
CA PHE A 44 4.33 14.56 0.80
C PHE A 44 4.14 16.04 1.14
N MET A 45 3.29 16.33 2.13
CA MET A 45 2.86 17.68 2.46
C MET A 45 4.05 18.64 2.64
N GLY A 46 4.01 19.76 1.91
CA GLY A 46 5.04 20.79 2.00
C GLY A 46 6.31 20.52 1.18
N TYR A 47 6.38 19.39 0.47
CA TYR A 47 7.51 19.07 -0.42
C TYR A 47 7.15 19.35 -1.87
N SER A 48 8.13 19.82 -2.65
CA SER A 48 7.97 20.13 -4.07
C SER A 48 8.00 18.90 -4.98
N GLY A 49 8.54 17.77 -4.50
CA GLY A 49 8.62 16.52 -5.26
C GLY A 49 7.25 15.84 -5.32
N PHE A 50 6.85 15.41 -6.52
CA PHE A 50 5.63 14.64 -6.73
C PHE A 50 5.89 13.40 -7.59
N TYR A 51 5.04 12.39 -7.43
CA TYR A 51 4.99 11.22 -8.30
C TYR A 51 4.33 11.59 -9.61
N PHE A 52 5.06 11.44 -10.71
CA PHE A 52 4.53 11.64 -12.06
C PHE A 52 4.28 10.28 -12.71
N GLY A 53 3.07 9.76 -12.52
CA GLY A 53 2.60 8.50 -13.10
C GLY A 53 1.14 8.22 -12.74
N ASP A 54 0.55 7.25 -13.42
CA ASP A 54 -0.86 6.89 -13.23
C ASP A 54 -1.04 6.01 -11.99
N ILE A 55 -2.07 6.32 -11.20
CA ILE A 55 -2.50 5.52 -10.05
C ILE A 55 -3.95 5.09 -10.30
N LYS A 56 -4.24 3.82 -10.08
CA LYS A 56 -5.57 3.23 -10.27
C LYS A 56 -5.94 2.34 -9.08
N GLU A 57 -7.24 2.31 -8.74
CA GLU A 57 -7.82 1.41 -7.73
C GLU A 57 -7.22 1.58 -6.31
N LEU A 58 -7.01 2.81 -5.87
CA LEU A 58 -6.56 3.10 -4.51
C LEU A 58 -7.62 2.68 -3.47
N LYS A 59 -7.18 1.95 -2.44
CA LYS A 59 -8.01 1.55 -1.30
C LYS A 59 -7.24 1.70 0.00
N LEU A 60 -7.86 2.36 0.98
CA LEU A 60 -7.43 2.36 2.38
C LEU A 60 -8.45 1.59 3.22
N SER A 61 -7.98 0.87 4.23
CA SER A 61 -8.82 -0.02 5.04
C SER A 61 -8.27 -0.12 6.46
N ASN A 62 -9.17 -0.06 7.44
CA ASN A 62 -8.84 -0.34 8.84
C ASN A 62 -8.87 -1.85 9.16
N ASN A 63 -9.30 -2.69 8.21
CA ASN A 63 -9.26 -4.14 8.36
C ASN A 63 -7.89 -4.69 8.01
N LEU A 64 -7.41 -5.64 8.82
CA LEU A 64 -6.20 -6.40 8.53
C LEU A 64 -6.29 -7.09 7.16
N LEU A 65 -5.25 -6.90 6.37
CA LEU A 65 -5.04 -7.54 5.08
C LEU A 65 -4.09 -8.72 5.27
N ASP A 66 -4.63 -9.93 5.33
CA ASP A 66 -3.81 -11.13 5.23
C ASP A 66 -3.36 -11.37 3.79
N GLU A 67 -2.30 -12.17 3.64
CA GLU A 67 -1.69 -12.51 2.34
C GLU A 67 -2.70 -13.09 1.34
N LYS A 68 -3.66 -13.91 1.79
CA LYS A 68 -4.65 -14.52 0.89
C LYS A 68 -5.54 -13.46 0.25
N LYS A 69 -5.98 -12.45 1.01
CA LYS A 69 -6.76 -11.32 0.48
C LYS A 69 -5.95 -10.48 -0.51
N ILE A 70 -4.67 -10.27 -0.24
CA ILE A 70 -3.78 -9.52 -1.12
C ILE A 70 -3.60 -10.26 -2.45
N THR A 71 -3.32 -11.56 -2.42
CA THR A 71 -3.18 -12.40 -3.62
C THR A 71 -4.48 -12.47 -4.42
N ALA A 72 -5.62 -12.65 -3.75
CA ALA A 72 -6.92 -12.65 -4.41
C ALA A 72 -7.23 -11.29 -5.08
N SER A 73 -6.89 -10.18 -4.42
CA SER A 73 -7.05 -8.84 -4.99
C SER A 73 -6.16 -8.66 -6.22
N TRP A 74 -4.88 -9.06 -6.12
CA TRP A 74 -3.97 -9.00 -7.26
C TRP A 74 -4.47 -9.83 -8.46
N ASN A 75 -4.91 -11.07 -8.24
CA ASN A 75 -5.42 -11.92 -9.32
C ASN A 75 -6.59 -11.25 -10.07
N LYS A 76 -7.52 -10.63 -9.34
CA LYS A 76 -8.62 -9.88 -9.94
C LYS A 76 -8.14 -8.66 -10.72
N ILE A 77 -7.21 -7.89 -10.17
CA ILE A 77 -6.69 -6.68 -10.84
C ILE A 77 -5.89 -7.05 -12.08
N LYS A 78 -5.07 -8.10 -12.01
CA LYS A 78 -4.27 -8.58 -13.14
C LYS A 78 -5.12 -8.91 -14.36
N GLU A 79 -6.35 -9.37 -14.18
CA GLU A 79 -7.29 -9.63 -15.27
C GLU A 79 -7.77 -8.35 -15.97
N THR A 80 -7.80 -7.21 -15.27
CA THR A 80 -8.23 -5.90 -15.81
C THR A 80 -7.08 -5.10 -16.46
N LEU A 81 -5.84 -5.55 -16.29
CA LEU A 81 -4.62 -4.94 -16.84
C LEU A 81 -4.24 -5.47 -18.23
N LYS A 82 -5.09 -6.30 -18.84
CA LYS A 82 -4.92 -6.85 -20.20
C LYS A 82 -5.13 -5.78 -21.28
#